data_AF-A0AAW0VNF2-F1
#
_entry.id   AF-A0AAW0VNF2-F1
#
_cell.length_a   1.000
_cell.length_b   1.000
_cell.length_c   1.000
_cell.angle_alpha   90.00
_cell.angle_beta   90.00
_cell.angle_gamma   90.00
#
_symmetry.space_group_name_H-M   'P 1'
#
loop_
_entity.id
_entity.type
_entity.pdbx_description
1 polymer ?
#
loop_
_entity_poly.entity_id
_entity_poly.type
_entity_poly.pdbx_seq_one_letter_code
_entity_poly.pdbx_strand_id
1 'polypeptide(L)'
;GVYFHVVGEGVVRVTDRRQQIFSDKENYIDFRMRLLGEPGQSPILLSPGIHSFPFKLGLPLGLPSTFLGKHGWVQYFCKAALREPNGLTHKNQQVFIVMNPIDLNLEPSILAQPFHCEIEHKLGMTCLSQGPVSCRVRLDRGGYVPGETISIWARVHNQSKVTIKGTRACLTE
;
A
#
# COMPACT_ATOMS: atom_id res chain seq x y z
N GLY A 1 -22.99 -19.78 18.40
CA GLY A 1 -22.12 -18.72 18.96
C GLY A 1 -21.72 -17.75 17.88
N VAL A 2 -21.64 -16.46 18.20
CA VAL A 2 -21.26 -15.40 17.25
C VAL A 2 -19.86 -14.91 17.59
N TYR A 3 -19.00 -14.84 16.58
CA TYR A 3 -17.60 -14.47 16.68
C TYR A 3 -17.33 -13.29 15.76
N PHE A 4 -16.45 -12.40 16.19
CA PHE A 4 -16.05 -11.23 15.43
C PHE A 4 -14.53 -11.09 15.47
N HIS A 5 -13.94 -10.78 14.32
CA HIS A 5 -12.51 -10.75 14.12
C HIS A 5 -12.14 -9.55 13.27
N VAL A 6 -11.36 -8.63 13.81
CA VAL A 6 -10.82 -7.48 13.08
C VAL A 6 -9.38 -7.80 12.72
N VAL A 7 -9.05 -7.63 11.44
CA VAL A 7 -7.73 -7.89 10.88
C VAL A 7 -7.26 -6.66 10.13
N GLY A 8 -5.97 -6.36 10.29
CA GLY A 8 -5.22 -5.41 9.49
C GLY A 8 -3.93 -6.09 9.09
N GLU A 9 -3.66 -6.24 7.81
CA GLU A 9 -2.48 -6.94 7.32
C GLU A 9 -1.87 -6.24 6.10
N GLY A 10 -0.54 -6.25 6.04
CA GLY A 10 0.26 -5.79 4.92
C GLY A 10 0.90 -6.98 4.23
N VAL A 11 0.80 -7.06 2.90
CA VAL A 11 1.42 -8.13 2.11
C VAL A 11 2.24 -7.49 1.01
N VAL A 12 3.50 -7.89 0.90
CA VAL A 12 4.41 -7.52 -0.19
C VAL A 12 4.72 -8.75 -1.03
N ARG A 13 4.74 -8.58 -2.35
CA ARG A 13 5.13 -9.62 -3.30
C ARG A 13 5.91 -9.00 -4.46
N VAL A 14 7.16 -9.44 -4.62
CA VAL A 14 8.08 -8.93 -5.65
C VAL A 14 8.60 -10.11 -6.47
N THR A 15 8.74 -9.91 -7.78
CA THR A 15 9.36 -10.88 -8.69
C THR A 15 10.65 -10.28 -9.22
N ASP A 16 11.78 -10.95 -8.99
CA ASP A 16 13.07 -10.53 -9.53
C ASP A 16 13.19 -10.88 -11.03
N ARG A 17 14.20 -10.32 -11.70
CA ARG A 17 14.56 -10.56 -13.11
C ARG A 17 14.75 -12.05 -13.44
N ARG A 18 15.14 -12.86 -12.46
CA ARG A 18 15.25 -14.33 -12.57
C ARG A 18 13.92 -15.08 -12.40
N GLN A 19 12.79 -14.38 -12.37
CA GLN A 19 11.45 -14.92 -12.11
C GLN A 19 11.29 -15.56 -10.72
N GLN A 20 12.17 -15.23 -9.77
CA GLN A 20 12.01 -15.66 -8.38
C GLN A 20 11.04 -14.75 -7.66
N ILE A 21 10.10 -15.34 -6.91
CA ILE A 21 9.07 -14.62 -6.17
C ILE A 21 9.48 -14.53 -4.71
N PHE A 22 9.56 -13.30 -4.20
CA PHE A 22 9.73 -12.99 -2.80
C PHE A 22 8.40 -12.45 -2.27
N SER A 23 8.01 -12.86 -1.08
CA SER A 23 6.81 -12.33 -0.42
C SER A 23 7.04 -12.25 1.06
N ASP A 24 6.51 -11.19 1.66
CA ASP A 24 6.50 -11.00 3.10
C ASP A 24 5.13 -10.49 3.56
N LYS A 25 4.81 -10.71 4.83
CA LYS A 25 3.53 -10.35 5.43
C LYS A 25 3.71 -9.82 6.85
N GLU A 26 3.06 -8.70 7.12
CA GLU A 26 2.98 -8.09 8.43
C GLU A 26 1.52 -8.00 8.92
N ASN A 27 1.29 -8.24 10.21
CA ASN A 27 -0.04 -8.10 10.82
C ASN A 27 -0.07 -6.86 11.71
N TYR A 28 -0.92 -5.89 11.39
CA TYR A 28 -1.13 -4.66 12.15
C TYR A 28 -2.26 -4.77 13.19
N ILE A 29 -3.28 -5.59 12.90
CA ILE A 29 -4.38 -5.86 13.83
C ILE A 29 -4.71 -7.36 13.76
N ASP A 30 -4.76 -8.01 14.92
CA ASP A 30 -5.37 -9.34 15.10
C ASP A 30 -6.24 -9.33 16.35
N PHE A 31 -7.45 -8.78 16.24
CA PHE A 31 -8.37 -8.67 17.38
C PHE A 31 -9.56 -9.61 17.23
N ARG A 32 -9.70 -10.56 18.16
CA ARG A 32 -10.81 -11.52 18.18
C ARG A 32 -11.69 -11.25 19.39
N MET A 33 -12.99 -11.25 19.16
CA MET A 33 -13.99 -11.20 20.23
C MET A 33 -15.10 -12.18 19.96
N ARG A 34 -15.74 -12.61 21.05
CA ARG A 34 -16.95 -13.41 20.97
C ARG A 34 -18.12 -12.51 21.35
N LEU A 35 -19.12 -12.44 20.48
CA LEU A 35 -20.29 -11.59 20.64
C LEU A 35 -21.48 -12.35 21.25
N LEU A 36 -21.52 -13.69 21.11
CA LEU A 36 -22.59 -14.52 21.67
C LEU A 36 -22.11 -15.95 22.00
N GLY A 37 -22.50 -16.41 23.19
CA GLY A 37 -22.31 -17.77 23.70
C GLY A 37 -21.02 -17.93 24.50
N GLU A 38 -21.03 -18.73 25.56
CA GLU A 38 -19.83 -18.97 26.39
C GLU A 38 -19.23 -20.35 26.12
N PRO A 39 -17.90 -20.53 26.25
CA PRO A 39 -17.29 -21.85 26.23
C PRO A 39 -17.89 -22.75 27.32
N GLY A 40 -18.26 -23.98 26.96
CA GLY A 40 -18.79 -24.96 27.92
C GLY A 40 -20.25 -24.76 28.35
N GLN A 41 -20.94 -23.73 27.87
CA GLN A 41 -22.37 -23.53 28.09
C GLN A 41 -23.22 -24.15 26.98
N SER A 42 -24.50 -24.39 27.30
CA SER A 42 -25.49 -24.87 26.34
C SER A 42 -25.69 -23.88 25.18
N PRO A 43 -26.11 -24.34 23.99
CA PRO A 43 -26.41 -23.46 22.88
C PRO A 43 -27.47 -22.42 23.24
N ILE A 44 -27.21 -21.16 22.90
CA ILE A 44 -28.19 -20.08 23.04
C ILE A 44 -29.18 -20.17 21.87
N LEU A 45 -30.47 -20.34 22.18
CA LEU A 45 -31.55 -20.29 21.21
C LEU A 45 -31.96 -18.83 20.99
N LEU A 46 -31.86 -18.36 19.75
CA LEU A 46 -32.34 -17.05 19.35
C LEU A 46 -33.78 -17.17 18.81
N SER A 47 -34.68 -16.31 19.27
CA SER A 47 -36.04 -16.23 18.73
C SER A 47 -36.04 -15.75 17.27
N PRO A 48 -37.08 -16.03 16.48
CA PRO A 48 -37.23 -15.44 15.16
C PRO A 48 -37.20 -13.91 15.24
N GLY A 49 -36.35 -13.28 14.41
CA GLY A 49 -36.21 -11.82 14.39
C GLY A 49 -34.80 -11.34 14.08
N ILE A 50 -34.59 -10.03 14.19
CA ILE A 50 -33.29 -9.38 14.01
C ILE A 50 -32.60 -9.28 15.36
N HIS A 51 -31.39 -9.83 15.44
CA HIS A 51 -30.53 -9.74 16.62
C HIS A 51 -29.33 -8.88 16.31
N SER A 52 -29.06 -7.88 17.16
CA SER A 52 -27.93 -6.96 17.01
C SER A 52 -26.91 -7.17 18.13
N PHE A 53 -25.66 -7.39 17.75
CA PHE A 53 -24.56 -7.58 18.69
C PHE A 53 -23.58 -6.42 18.56
N PRO A 54 -23.69 -5.37 19.40
CA PRO A 54 -22.82 -4.21 19.31
C PRO A 54 -21.38 -4.58 19.71
N PHE A 55 -20.41 -3.94 19.07
CA PHE A 55 -19.00 -4.06 19.40
C PHE A 55 -18.32 -2.70 19.38
N LYS A 56 -17.23 -2.59 20.13
CA LYS A 56 -16.35 -1.41 20.13
C LYS A 56 -14.91 -1.87 20.17
N LEU A 57 -14.09 -1.32 19.28
CA LEU A 57 -12.66 -1.56 19.24
C LEU A 57 -11.94 -0.23 19.01
N GLY A 58 -10.99 0.10 19.87
CA GLY A 58 -10.02 1.16 19.58
C GLY A 58 -8.99 0.63 18.59
N LEU A 59 -8.77 1.34 17.49
CA LEU A 59 -7.70 0.99 16.56
C LEU A 59 -6.34 1.33 17.19
N PRO A 60 -5.30 0.49 17.00
CA PRO A 60 -3.94 0.83 17.41
C PRO A 60 -3.48 2.17 16.83
N LEU A 61 -2.58 2.86 17.54
CA LEU A 61 -1.94 4.06 17.02
C LEU A 61 -0.89 3.67 15.97
N GLY A 62 -0.68 4.53 14.98
CA GLY A 62 0.36 4.35 13.97
C GLY A 62 0.05 3.28 12.91
N LEU A 63 -1.22 2.89 12.75
CA LEU A 63 -1.60 2.04 11.64
C LEU A 63 -1.24 2.71 10.30
N PRO A 64 -0.64 1.96 9.35
CA PRO A 64 -0.43 2.49 8.01
C PRO A 64 -1.78 2.78 7.32
N SER A 65 -1.74 3.69 6.34
CA SER A 65 -2.89 3.92 5.47
C SER A 65 -3.21 2.65 4.67
N THR A 66 -4.49 2.44 4.39
CA THR A 66 -4.92 1.42 3.42
C THR A 66 -4.28 1.71 2.08
N PHE A 67 -3.64 0.71 1.49
CA PHE A 67 -2.85 0.86 0.28
C PHE A 67 -3.08 -0.32 -0.65
N LEU A 68 -3.14 -0.05 -1.96
CA LEU A 68 -3.20 -1.05 -3.00
C LEU A 68 -2.21 -0.63 -4.07
N GLY A 69 -1.20 -1.46 -4.31
CA GLY A 69 -0.19 -1.17 -5.31
C GLY A 69 0.29 -2.41 -6.05
N LYS A 70 1.16 -2.18 -7.03
CA LYS A 70 1.69 -3.25 -7.89
C LYS A 70 2.40 -4.36 -7.11
N HIS A 71 3.11 -3.97 -6.04
CA HIS A 71 3.99 -4.86 -5.28
C HIS A 71 3.39 -5.33 -3.97
N GLY A 72 2.15 -4.97 -3.65
CA GLY A 72 1.56 -5.31 -2.37
C GLY A 72 0.40 -4.43 -1.98
N TRP A 73 -0.11 -4.65 -0.78
CA TRP A 73 -1.23 -3.92 -0.23
C TRP A 73 -1.20 -3.91 1.29
N VAL A 74 -1.92 -2.94 1.86
CA VAL A 74 -2.30 -2.86 3.26
C VAL A 74 -3.82 -2.82 3.31
N GLN A 75 -4.45 -3.83 3.93
CA GLN A 75 -5.91 -3.91 4.00
C GLN A 75 -6.39 -4.19 5.42
N TYR A 76 -7.58 -3.68 5.69
CA TYR A 76 -8.28 -3.86 6.96
C TYR A 76 -9.69 -4.39 6.72
N PHE A 77 -10.09 -5.39 7.49
CA PHE A 77 -11.42 -5.97 7.39
C PHE A 77 -11.90 -6.57 8.70
N CYS A 78 -13.22 -6.63 8.84
CA CYS A 78 -13.92 -7.30 9.93
C CYS A 78 -14.55 -8.58 9.39
N LYS A 79 -14.39 -9.69 10.11
CA LYS A 79 -15.00 -10.99 9.83
C LYS A 79 -15.98 -11.31 10.95
N ALA A 80 -17.23 -11.59 10.60
CA ALA A 80 -18.23 -12.15 11.51
C ALA A 80 -18.44 -13.63 11.18
N ALA A 81 -18.51 -14.48 12.20
CA ALA A 81 -18.82 -15.90 12.04
C ALA A 81 -19.91 -16.34 13.01
N LEU A 82 -20.99 -16.94 12.49
CA LEU A 82 -22.03 -17.61 13.27
C LEU A 82 -21.81 -19.11 13.18
N ARG A 83 -21.53 -19.75 14.33
CA ARG A 83 -21.35 -21.20 14.44
C ARG A 83 -22.57 -21.85 15.08
N GLU A 84 -23.16 -22.80 14.37
CA GLU A 84 -24.27 -23.64 14.82
C GLU A 84 -23.79 -24.85 15.63
N PRO A 85 -24.64 -25.45 16.48
CA PRO A 85 -24.30 -26.66 17.24
C PRO A 85 -23.98 -27.88 16.36
N ASN A 86 -24.60 -27.98 15.17
CA ASN A 86 -24.36 -29.05 14.19
C ASN A 86 -23.00 -28.92 13.47
N GLY A 87 -22.22 -27.88 13.77
CA GLY A 87 -20.91 -27.62 13.16
C GLY A 87 -20.92 -26.65 11.98
N LEU A 88 -22.09 -26.28 11.44
CA LEU A 88 -22.20 -25.32 10.34
C LEU A 88 -21.69 -23.95 10.78
N THR A 89 -20.92 -23.28 9.92
CA THR A 89 -20.37 -21.95 10.19
C THR A 89 -20.68 -21.00 9.05
N HIS A 90 -21.51 -19.99 9.31
CA HIS A 90 -21.80 -18.90 8.39
C HIS A 90 -20.79 -17.79 8.60
N LYS A 91 -20.22 -17.25 7.52
CA LYS A 91 -19.18 -16.21 7.60
C LYS A 91 -19.57 -15.02 6.72
N ASN A 92 -19.28 -13.82 7.19
CA ASN A 92 -19.37 -12.60 6.42
C ASN A 92 -18.12 -11.75 6.71
N GLN A 93 -17.68 -10.98 5.72
CA GLN A 93 -16.52 -10.10 5.82
C GLN A 93 -16.84 -8.73 5.22
N GLN A 94 -16.39 -7.67 5.90
CA GLN A 94 -16.50 -6.29 5.44
C GLN A 94 -15.15 -5.59 5.51
N VAL A 95 -14.73 -4.96 4.42
CA VAL A 95 -13.51 -4.12 4.36
C VAL A 95 -13.81 -2.73 4.90
N PHE A 96 -12.83 -2.12 5.57
CA PHE A 96 -12.86 -0.71 5.98
C PHE A 96 -11.53 -0.02 5.65
N ILE A 97 -11.54 1.31 5.57
CA ILE A 97 -10.39 2.12 5.17
C ILE A 97 -9.81 2.81 6.41
N VAL A 98 -8.49 2.65 6.58
CA VAL A 98 -7.69 3.43 7.54
C VAL A 98 -6.92 4.49 6.75
N MET A 99 -7.07 5.75 7.18
CA MET A 99 -6.34 6.90 6.63
C MET A 99 -5.41 7.44 7.71
N ASN A 100 -4.11 7.36 7.46
CA ASN A 100 -3.07 7.98 8.27
C ASN A 100 -2.37 9.04 7.40
N PRO A 101 -2.91 10.27 7.34
CA PRO A 101 -2.39 11.32 6.47
C PRO A 101 -1.00 11.76 6.93
N ILE A 102 -0.10 11.94 5.97
CA ILE A 102 1.23 12.50 6.21
C ILE A 102 1.12 14.01 6.07
N ASP A 103 1.61 14.73 7.08
CA ASP A 103 1.82 16.17 6.99
C ASP A 103 3.26 16.43 6.52
N LEU A 104 3.42 16.82 5.26
CA LEU A 104 4.74 17.09 4.67
C LEU A 104 5.49 18.23 5.39
N ASN A 105 4.81 19.07 6.16
CA ASN A 105 5.47 20.12 6.96
C ASN A 105 6.19 19.57 8.19
N LEU A 106 5.85 18.36 8.64
CA LEU A 106 6.51 17.66 9.74
C LEU A 106 7.64 16.74 9.27
N GLU A 107 7.72 16.51 7.96
CA GLU A 107 8.74 15.68 7.33
C GLU A 107 10.07 16.44 7.14
N PRO A 108 11.18 15.72 6.88
CA PRO A 108 12.48 16.35 6.67
C PRO A 108 12.43 17.46 5.60
N SER A 109 13.00 18.63 5.93
CA SER A 109 12.96 19.83 5.08
C SER A 109 13.51 19.64 3.67
N ILE A 110 14.26 18.57 3.43
CA ILE A 110 14.74 18.18 2.09
C ILE A 110 13.59 17.98 1.10
N LEU A 111 12.40 17.56 1.57
CA LEU A 111 11.22 17.42 0.71
C LEU A 111 10.67 18.76 0.23
N ALA A 112 10.89 19.84 0.99
CA ALA A 112 10.49 21.19 0.59
C ALA A 112 11.53 21.88 -0.31
N GLN A 113 12.73 21.32 -0.45
CA GLN A 113 13.81 21.89 -1.26
C GLN A 113 13.72 21.40 -2.71
N PRO A 114 14.26 22.17 -3.68
CA PRO A 114 14.36 21.74 -5.06
C PRO A 114 15.07 20.40 -5.18
N PHE A 115 14.40 19.44 -5.82
CA PHE A 115 15.01 18.13 -6.10
C PHE A 115 15.84 18.20 -7.38
N HIS A 116 17.01 17.55 -7.36
CA HIS A 116 17.93 17.49 -8.49
C HIS A 116 18.37 16.04 -8.74
N CYS A 117 18.33 15.61 -10.00
CA CYS A 117 18.79 14.30 -10.42
C CYS A 117 19.54 14.41 -11.76
N GLU A 118 20.66 13.71 -11.86
CA GLU A 118 21.41 13.55 -13.10
C GLU A 118 21.64 12.07 -13.37
N ILE A 119 21.31 11.65 -14.58
CA ILE A 119 21.52 10.28 -15.06
C ILE A 119 22.28 10.36 -16.38
N GLU A 120 23.33 9.56 -16.49
CA GLU A 120 24.06 9.34 -17.74
C GLU A 120 23.84 7.91 -18.21
N HIS A 121 23.52 7.74 -19.50
CA HIS A 121 23.41 6.45 -20.14
C HIS A 121 24.33 6.36 -21.36
N LYS A 122 25.19 5.33 -21.39
CA LYS A 122 26.11 5.08 -22.51
C LYS A 122 25.46 4.15 -23.53
N LEU A 123 25.38 4.59 -24.79
CA LEU A 123 24.81 3.82 -25.88
C LEU A 123 25.89 2.98 -26.59
N GLY A 124 25.56 1.73 -26.94
CA GLY A 124 26.44 0.82 -27.68
C GLY A 124 26.92 -0.39 -26.86
N MET A 125 27.75 -1.23 -27.47
CA MET A 125 28.43 -2.34 -26.78
C MET A 125 29.68 -1.83 -26.06
N THR A 126 30.17 -2.57 -25.07
CA THR A 126 31.32 -2.19 -24.22
C THR A 126 32.58 -1.79 -25.01
N CYS A 127 32.76 -2.32 -26.22
CA CYS A 127 33.88 -2.03 -27.12
C CYS A 127 33.58 -1.01 -28.25
N LEU A 128 32.33 -0.59 -28.43
CA LEU A 128 31.87 0.30 -29.51
C LEU A 128 30.86 1.33 -28.98
N SER A 129 31.28 2.10 -27.97
CA SER A 129 30.46 3.18 -27.42
C SER A 129 30.17 4.23 -28.50
N GLN A 130 28.89 4.57 -28.67
CA GLN A 130 28.42 5.61 -29.58
C GLN A 130 28.43 7.00 -28.92
N GLY A 131 28.87 7.11 -27.67
CA GLY A 131 28.81 8.32 -26.84
C GLY A 131 27.63 8.29 -25.84
N PRO A 132 27.69 9.09 -24.76
CA PRO A 132 26.66 9.11 -23.73
C PRO A 132 25.48 10.02 -24.08
N VAL A 133 24.34 9.75 -23.45
CA VAL A 133 23.22 10.67 -23.31
C VAL A 133 23.07 10.96 -21.83
N SER A 134 23.16 12.22 -21.44
CA SER A 134 22.90 12.64 -20.06
C SER A 134 21.60 13.42 -19.96
N CYS A 135 20.86 13.20 -18.87
CA CYS A 135 19.63 13.89 -18.55
C CYS A 135 19.75 14.47 -17.14
N ARG A 136 19.59 15.79 -17.03
CA ARG A 136 19.48 16.49 -15.76
C ARG A 136 18.04 16.92 -15.57
N VAL A 137 17.45 16.55 -14.44
CA VAL A 137 16.10 16.92 -14.03
C VAL A 137 16.18 17.71 -12.73
N ARG A 138 15.44 18.81 -12.69
CA ARG A 138 15.18 19.59 -11.49
C ARG A 138 13.68 19.71 -11.29
N LEU A 139 13.24 19.54 -10.06
CA LEU A 139 11.88 19.84 -9.62
C LEU A 139 11.89 21.06 -8.68
N ASP A 140 10.74 21.70 -8.49
CA ASP A 140 10.62 22.81 -7.55
C ASP A 140 10.69 22.37 -6.09
N ARG A 141 10.22 21.14 -5.80
CA ARG A 141 10.22 20.50 -4.48
C ARG A 141 10.47 18.99 -4.61
N GLY A 142 10.80 18.32 -3.50
CA GLY A 142 10.97 16.87 -3.43
C GLY A 142 9.71 16.11 -3.00
N GLY A 143 8.78 16.77 -2.30
CA GLY A 143 7.50 16.22 -1.86
C GLY A 143 6.33 17.08 -2.30
N TYR A 144 5.21 16.42 -2.61
CA TYR A 144 3.98 17.06 -3.08
C TYR A 144 2.76 16.38 -2.45
N VAL A 145 1.69 17.13 -2.25
CA VAL A 145 0.37 16.59 -1.90
C VAL A 145 -0.54 16.51 -3.13
N PRO A 146 -1.54 15.61 -3.15
CA PRO A 146 -2.50 15.53 -4.25
C PRO A 146 -3.16 16.87 -4.55
N GLY A 147 -3.15 17.27 -5.84
CA GLY A 147 -3.71 18.53 -6.32
C GLY A 147 -2.66 19.63 -6.58
N GLU A 148 -1.42 19.47 -6.11
CA GLU A 148 -0.34 20.38 -6.47
C GLU A 148 0.17 20.18 -7.91
N THR A 149 0.72 21.25 -8.48
CA THR A 149 1.39 21.20 -9.79
C THR A 149 2.89 20.96 -9.60
N ILE A 150 3.43 19.95 -10.29
CA ILE A 150 4.86 19.63 -10.27
C ILE A 150 5.55 20.41 -11.39
N SER A 151 6.48 21.31 -11.04
CA SER A 151 7.26 22.06 -12.04
C SER A 151 8.53 21.29 -12.41
N ILE A 152 8.67 20.91 -13.68
CA ILE A 152 9.78 20.09 -14.17
C ILE A 152 10.69 20.91 -15.09
N TRP A 153 11.96 21.02 -14.74
CA TRP A 153 13.01 21.52 -15.63
C TRP A 153 13.94 20.37 -16.02
N ALA A 154 13.98 20.03 -17.30
CA ALA A 154 14.81 18.96 -17.81
C ALA A 154 15.79 19.47 -18.89
N ARG A 155 17.04 19.04 -18.81
CA ARG A 155 18.06 19.29 -19.83
C ARG A 155 18.66 17.96 -20.27
N VAL A 156 18.48 17.65 -21.55
CA VAL A 156 19.07 16.47 -22.18
C VAL A 156 20.28 16.91 -23.00
N HIS A 157 21.40 16.23 -22.79
CA HIS A 157 22.61 16.43 -23.56
C HIS A 157 22.96 15.13 -24.29
N ASN A 158 22.82 15.17 -25.61
CA ASN A 158 23.14 14.05 -26.49
C ASN A 158 24.57 14.21 -27.02
N GLN A 159 25.52 13.49 -26.43
CA GLN A 159 26.88 13.35 -26.96
C GLN A 159 27.03 12.04 -27.75
N SER A 160 25.92 11.36 -28.02
CA SER A 160 25.93 10.15 -28.82
C SER A 160 25.77 10.46 -30.31
N LYS A 161 26.11 9.49 -31.15
CA LYS A 161 25.84 9.52 -32.60
C LYS A 161 24.41 9.13 -32.97
N VAL A 162 23.56 8.82 -31.99
CA VAL A 162 22.18 8.34 -32.20
C VAL A 162 21.20 9.49 -31.97
N THR A 163 20.28 9.70 -32.91
CA THR A 163 19.25 10.74 -32.81
C THR A 163 18.18 10.38 -31.77
N ILE A 164 17.92 11.30 -30.84
CA ILE A 164 16.81 11.19 -29.90
C ILE A 164 15.50 11.55 -30.62
N LYS A 165 14.55 10.62 -30.68
CA LYS A 165 13.27 10.81 -31.38
C LYS A 165 12.22 11.58 -30.57
N GLY A 166 12.32 11.55 -29.24
CA GLY A 166 11.36 12.20 -28.35
C GLY A 166 11.72 12.02 -26.88
N THR A 167 11.10 12.81 -26.02
CA THR A 167 11.22 12.74 -24.57
C THR A 167 9.84 12.65 -23.95
N ARG A 168 9.74 11.98 -22.79
CA ARG A 168 8.49 11.82 -22.04
C ARG A 168 8.77 11.96 -20.55
N ALA A 169 7.92 12.72 -19.86
CA ALA A 169 7.83 12.72 -18.40
C ALA A 169 6.51 12.06 -18.01
N CYS A 170 6.52 11.27 -16.94
CA CYS A 170 5.35 10.57 -16.41
C CYS A 170 5.49 10.47 -14.90
N LEU A 171 4.41 10.74 -14.17
CA LEU A 171 4.31 10.42 -12.75
C LEU A 171 3.85 8.97 -12.66
N THR A 172 4.59 8.14 -11.95
CA THR A 172 4.27 6.71 -11.74
C THR A 172 4.21 6.42 -10.25
N GLU A 173 3.45 5.40 -9.89
CA GLU A 173 3.45 4.76 -8.57
C GLU A 173 4.76 4.00 -8.31
#